data_AF-A0A2D7RNL0-F1
#
_entry.id   AF-A0A2D7RNL0-F1
#
_cell.length_a   1.000
_cell.length_b   1.000
_cell.length_c   1.000
_cell.angle_alpha   90.00
_cell.angle_beta   90.00
_cell.angle_gamma   90.00
#
_symmetry.space_group_name_H-M   'P 1'
#
loop_
_entity.id
_entity.type
_entity.pdbx_description
1 polymer ?
#
loop_
_entity_poly.entity_id
_entity_poly.type
_entity_poly.pdbx_seq_one_letter_code
_entity_poly.pdbx_strand_id
1 'polypeptide(L)'
;MRAKNIVPCAHWITPTIEPKRFDTRFFLAKVESSQLASHDGYELTESFWIKPSDALKKLADGQMNMIIPTIKNIEKLAEFSSSTEAFDHFEGLGDNAIPPILPKFIKQDGKWIGFFPGEEGYENV
;
A
#
# COMPACT_ATOMS: atom_id res chain seq x y z
N MET A 1 -20.51 5.94 14.31
CA MET A 1 -21.11 5.76 12.96
C MET A 1 -19.97 5.43 12.02
N ARG A 2 -19.95 4.26 11.38
CA ARG A 2 -18.88 3.85 10.44
C ARG A 2 -19.45 3.89 9.03
N ALA A 3 -18.71 4.44 8.07
CA ALA A 3 -19.06 4.30 6.67
C ALA A 3 -18.97 2.82 6.30
N LYS A 4 -20.05 2.25 5.74
CA LYS A 4 -20.19 0.80 5.54
C LYS A 4 -19.41 0.26 4.34
N ASN A 5 -18.85 1.13 3.51
CA ASN A 5 -18.18 0.79 2.26
C ASN A 5 -16.67 1.10 2.31
N ILE A 6 -16.08 1.26 3.50
CA ILE A 6 -14.64 1.52 3.66
C ILE A 6 -14.06 0.69 4.81
N VAL A 7 -12.92 0.05 4.55
CA VAL A 7 -12.19 -0.79 5.52
C VAL A 7 -10.71 -0.43 5.55
N PRO A 8 -10.05 -0.43 6.72
CA PRO A 8 -8.60 -0.26 6.81
C PRO A 8 -7.90 -1.48 6.22
N CYS A 9 -6.83 -1.28 5.46
CA CYS A 9 -6.09 -2.40 4.85
C CYS A 9 -4.58 -2.38 5.09
N ALA A 10 -3.98 -1.22 5.36
CA ALA A 10 -2.59 -1.12 5.76
C ALA A 10 -2.32 0.14 6.58
N HIS A 11 -1.23 0.13 7.32
CA HIS A 11 -0.75 1.27 8.10
C HIS A 11 0.75 1.35 7.96
N TRP A 12 1.26 2.41 7.33
CA TRP A 12 2.68 2.59 7.05
C TRP A 12 3.22 3.83 7.76
N ILE A 13 4.38 3.69 8.39
CA ILE A 13 5.11 4.79 9.00
C ILE A 13 6.40 4.98 8.22
N THR A 14 6.66 6.20 7.75
CA THR A 14 7.91 6.51 7.04
C THR A 14 9.12 6.23 7.94
N PRO A 15 10.18 5.58 7.41
CA PRO A 15 11.40 5.29 8.17
C PRO A 15 11.97 6.52 8.88
N THR A 16 12.66 6.30 9.99
CA THR A 16 13.27 7.38 10.80
C THR A 16 14.42 8.09 10.10
N ILE A 17 15.03 7.44 9.10
CA ILE A 17 16.12 8.02 8.30
C ILE A 17 15.65 9.12 7.33
N GLU A 18 14.36 9.17 7.02
CA GLU A 18 13.80 10.14 6.09
C GLU A 18 13.54 11.48 6.81
N PRO A 19 13.90 12.63 6.21
CA PRO A 19 13.72 13.93 6.84
C PRO A 19 12.24 14.34 6.93
N LYS A 20 11.42 13.89 5.98
CA LYS A 20 9.97 14.11 5.97
C LYS A 20 9.26 12.79 6.21
N ARG A 21 8.44 12.73 7.26
CA ARG A 21 7.83 11.49 7.73
C ARG A 21 6.33 11.62 7.83
N PHE A 22 5.66 10.51 7.53
CA PHE A 22 4.21 10.38 7.61
C PHE A 22 3.84 9.12 8.38
N ASP A 23 2.72 9.19 9.08
CA ASP A 23 1.99 8.07 9.62
C ASP A 23 0.72 7.93 8.75
N THR A 24 0.76 6.98 7.81
CA THR A 24 -0.22 6.88 6.72
C THR A 24 -1.06 5.62 6.86
N ARG A 25 -2.37 5.80 7.00
CA ARG A 25 -3.35 4.72 6.95
C ARG A 25 -3.93 4.59 5.55
N PHE A 26 -4.00 3.36 5.07
CA PHE A 26 -4.58 2.98 3.79
C PHE A 26 -5.92 2.29 4.01
N PHE A 27 -6.83 2.52 3.07
CA PHE A 27 -8.18 2.01 3.12
C PHE A 27 -8.58 1.44 1.77
N LEU A 28 -9.42 0.40 1.77
CA LEU A 28 -10.17 -0.01 0.61
C LEU A 28 -11.58 0.55 0.71
N ALA A 29 -12.02 1.19 -0.37
CA ALA A 29 -13.38 1.69 -0.50
C ALA A 29 -14.09 0.97 -1.65
N LYS A 30 -15.28 0.41 -1.37
CA LYS A 30 -16.19 -0.08 -2.41
C LYS A 30 -16.83 1.15 -3.07
N VAL A 31 -16.62 1.25 -4.38
CA VAL A 31 -17.26 2.25 -5.23
C VAL A 31 -18.44 1.57 -5.94
N GLU A 32 -19.64 2.11 -5.74
CA GLU A 32 -20.82 1.65 -6.46
C GLU A 32 -20.86 2.33 -7.83
N SER A 33 -21.02 1.52 -8.89
CA SER A 33 -21.14 1.92 -10.30
C SER A 33 -19.89 2.57 -10.96
N SER A 34 -19.94 2.68 -12.28
CA SER A 34 -18.89 3.11 -13.22
C SER A 34 -18.41 4.54 -12.98
N GLN A 35 -17.56 4.72 -11.96
CA GLN A 35 -16.88 5.99 -11.73
C GLN A 35 -15.85 6.27 -12.83
N LEU A 36 -16.00 7.43 -13.45
CA LEU A 36 -14.99 8.01 -14.32
C LEU A 36 -13.89 8.60 -13.43
N ALA A 37 -12.65 8.12 -13.61
CA ALA A 37 -11.49 8.71 -12.98
C ALA A 37 -11.23 10.08 -13.63
N SER A 38 -11.25 11.15 -12.82
CA SER A 38 -10.89 12.50 -13.23
C SER A 38 -10.01 13.12 -12.16
N HIS A 39 -8.96 13.81 -12.60
CA HIS A 39 -8.11 14.62 -11.73
C HIS A 39 -8.33 16.12 -11.97
N ASP A 40 -7.77 16.95 -11.10
CA ASP A 40 -7.91 18.42 -11.14
C ASP A 40 -7.09 19.12 -12.24
N GLY A 41 -6.13 18.40 -12.83
CA GLY A 41 -5.23 18.91 -13.87
C GLY A 41 -4.02 19.66 -13.32
N TYR A 42 -3.80 19.67 -12.00
CA TYR A 42 -2.69 20.39 -11.36
C TYR A 42 -1.75 19.45 -10.61
N GLU A 43 -2.27 18.66 -9.67
CA GLU A 43 -1.44 17.77 -8.84
C GLU A 43 -1.23 16.41 -9.52
N LEU A 44 -2.26 15.91 -10.19
CA LEU A 44 -2.25 14.65 -10.91
C LEU A 44 -2.34 14.93 -12.42
N THR A 45 -1.59 14.17 -13.22
CA THR A 45 -1.53 14.32 -14.68
C THR A 45 -2.14 13.14 -15.44
N GLU A 46 -2.35 12.00 -14.77
CA GLU A 46 -2.94 10.80 -15.36
C GLU A 46 -3.77 10.05 -14.33
N SER A 47 -4.88 9.43 -14.76
CA SER A 47 -5.72 8.59 -13.90
C SER A 47 -6.38 7.52 -14.74
N PHE A 48 -6.29 6.27 -14.30
CA PHE A 48 -6.88 5.12 -15.00
C PHE A 48 -7.16 3.98 -14.03
N TRP A 49 -7.98 3.04 -14.49
CA TRP A 49 -8.23 1.77 -13.79
C TRP A 49 -7.29 0.69 -14.32
N ILE A 50 -6.66 -0.06 -13.43
CA ILE A 50 -5.74 -1.15 -13.76
C ILE A 50 -5.91 -2.31 -12.78
N LYS A 51 -5.74 -3.55 -13.26
CA LYS A 51 -5.70 -4.72 -12.37
C LYS A 51 -4.40 -4.72 -11.56
N PRO A 52 -4.41 -5.14 -10.29
CA PRO A 52 -3.20 -5.21 -9.46
C PRO A 52 -2.05 -5.99 -10.13
N SER A 53 -2.34 -7.15 -10.72
CA SER A 53 -1.34 -7.98 -11.41
C SER A 53 -0.69 -7.26 -12.60
N ASP A 54 -1.48 -6.49 -13.38
CA ASP A 54 -0.98 -5.75 -14.53
C ASP A 54 -0.13 -4.55 -14.10
N ALA A 55 -0.46 -3.92 -12.98
CA ALA A 55 0.34 -2.85 -12.39
C ALA A 55 1.71 -3.36 -11.92
N LEU A 56 1.76 -4.53 -11.28
CA LEU A 56 3.02 -5.18 -10.88
C LEU A 56 3.87 -5.59 -12.08
N LYS A 57 3.25 -6.05 -13.17
CA LYS A 57 3.97 -6.32 -14.42
C LYS A 57 4.59 -5.05 -14.99
N LYS A 58 3.83 -3.95 -15.04
CA LYS A 58 4.35 -2.65 -15.49
C LYS A 58 5.46 -2.12 -14.60
N LEU A 59 5.41 -2.35 -13.29
CA LEU A 59 6.51 -2.05 -12.37
C LEU A 59 7.78 -2.84 -12.74
N ALA A 60 7.65 -4.16 -12.93
CA ALA A 60 8.77 -5.02 -13.29
C ALA A 60 9.40 -4.64 -14.65
N ASP A 61 8.58 -4.19 -15.59
CA ASP A 61 9.02 -3.72 -16.91
C ASP A 61 9.56 -2.26 -16.88
N GLY A 62 9.59 -1.61 -15.72
CA GLY A 62 10.05 -0.22 -15.57
C GLY A 62 9.11 0.84 -16.17
N GLN A 63 7.87 0.47 -16.46
CA GLN A 63 6.85 1.33 -17.08
C GLN A 63 5.97 2.07 -16.05
N MET A 64 6.03 1.68 -14.78
CA MET A 64 5.23 2.27 -13.70
C MET A 64 6.03 2.31 -12.41
N ASN A 65 6.65 3.46 -12.13
CA ASN A 65 7.39 3.65 -10.88
C ASN A 65 6.43 3.84 -9.70
N MET A 66 6.67 3.10 -8.62
CA MET A 66 5.85 3.15 -7.41
C MET A 66 6.74 3.13 -6.18
N ILE A 67 6.27 3.75 -5.10
CA ILE A 67 6.92 3.68 -3.78
C ILE A 67 6.57 2.36 -3.08
N ILE A 68 7.43 1.92 -2.14
CA ILE A 68 7.28 0.63 -1.44
C ILE A 68 5.88 0.42 -0.82
N PRO A 69 5.28 1.38 -0.09
CA PRO A 69 3.92 1.19 0.44
C PRO A 69 2.89 0.90 -0.65
N THR A 70 2.98 1.57 -1.80
CA THR A 70 2.08 1.33 -2.95
C THR A 70 2.31 -0.07 -3.52
N ILE A 71 3.57 -0.47 -3.72
CA ILE A 71 3.92 -1.80 -4.25
C ILE A 71 3.37 -2.89 -3.34
N LYS A 72 3.63 -2.83 -2.03
CA LYS A 72 3.17 -3.83 -1.06
C LYS A 72 1.64 -3.91 -0.96
N ASN A 73 0.95 -2.79 -1.04
CA ASN A 73 -0.51 -2.79 -1.07
C ASN A 73 -1.04 -3.45 -2.37
N ILE A 74 -0.42 -3.21 -3.52
CA ILE A 74 -0.80 -3.84 -4.79
C ILE A 74 -0.46 -5.33 -4.80
N GLU A 75 0.70 -5.74 -4.28
CA GLU A 75 1.06 -7.16 -4.07
C GLU A 75 -0.01 -7.86 -3.24
N LYS A 76 -0.41 -7.27 -2.11
CA LYS A 76 -1.45 -7.84 -1.27
C LYS A 76 -2.79 -7.93 -1.99
N LEU A 77 -3.16 -6.90 -2.76
CA LEU A 77 -4.40 -6.90 -3.55
C LEU A 77 -4.38 -7.94 -4.69
N ALA A 78 -3.21 -8.24 -5.25
CA ALA A 78 -3.05 -9.24 -6.30
C ALA A 78 -3.23 -10.68 -5.81
N GLU A 79 -3.25 -10.92 -4.49
CA GLU A 79 -3.57 -12.22 -3.90
C GLU A 79 -5.06 -12.59 -4.00
N PHE A 80 -5.94 -11.60 -4.20
CA PHE A 80 -7.39 -11.80 -4.25
C PHE A 80 -7.89 -11.93 -5.68
N SER A 81 -8.91 -12.77 -5.88
CA SER A 81 -9.53 -13.00 -7.18
C SER A 81 -10.56 -11.93 -7.57
N SER A 82 -11.06 -11.16 -6.60
CA SER A 82 -12.07 -10.12 -6.81
C SER A 82 -11.97 -8.99 -5.78
N SER A 83 -12.54 -7.83 -6.10
CA SER A 83 -12.65 -6.70 -5.16
C SER A 83 -13.55 -7.01 -3.96
N THR A 84 -14.57 -7.85 -4.14
CA THR A 84 -15.44 -8.33 -3.06
C THR A 84 -14.64 -9.15 -2.06
N GLU A 85 -13.88 -10.14 -2.55
CA GLU A 85 -13.04 -11.00 -1.69
C GLU A 85 -12.02 -10.18 -0.90
N ALA A 86 -11.33 -9.25 -1.56
CA ALA A 86 -10.38 -8.36 -0.89
C ALA A 86 -11.04 -7.54 0.22
N PHE A 87 -12.20 -6.93 -0.06
CA PHE A 87 -12.90 -6.11 0.93
C PHE A 87 -13.38 -6.95 2.11
N ASP A 88 -14.01 -8.10 1.84
CA ASP A 88 -14.58 -8.96 2.86
C ASP A 88 -13.47 -9.55 3.76
N HIS A 89 -12.28 -9.80 3.21
CA HIS A 89 -11.08 -10.15 3.98
C HIS A 89 -10.74 -9.07 5.01
N PHE A 90 -10.57 -7.82 4.58
CA PHE A 90 -10.19 -6.72 5.49
C PHE A 90 -11.33 -6.31 6.44
N GLU A 91 -12.59 -6.48 6.02
CA GLU A 91 -13.75 -6.30 6.91
C GLU A 91 -13.73 -7.34 8.05
N GLY A 92 -13.47 -8.60 7.72
CA GLY A 92 -13.46 -9.72 8.67
C GLY A 92 -12.35 -9.67 9.72
N LEU A 93 -11.26 -8.93 9.46
CA LEU A 93 -10.17 -8.74 10.44
C LEU A 93 -10.63 -7.94 11.67
N GLY A 94 -11.65 -7.09 11.52
CA GLY A 94 -12.19 -6.28 12.61
C GLY A 94 -11.32 -5.08 13.00
N ASP A 95 -11.64 -4.48 14.14
CA ASP A 95 -11.01 -3.24 14.60
C ASP A 95 -9.60 -3.46 15.16
N ASN A 96 -8.68 -2.53 14.86
CA ASN A 96 -7.28 -2.54 15.29
C ASN A 96 -6.44 -3.73 14.81
N ALA A 97 -6.94 -4.51 13.86
CA ALA A 97 -6.24 -5.68 13.32
C ALA A 97 -5.13 -5.34 12.30
N ILE A 98 -4.99 -4.07 11.92
CA ILE A 98 -3.95 -3.60 11.01
C ILE A 98 -2.84 -2.92 11.83
N PRO A 99 -1.75 -3.64 12.17
CA PRO A 99 -0.63 -3.05 12.89
C PRO A 99 0.17 -2.09 11.96
N PRO A 100 0.88 -1.11 12.54
CA PRO A 100 1.77 -0.25 11.78
C PRO A 100 2.97 -1.01 11.24
N ILE A 101 3.32 -0.70 10.00
CA ILE A 101 4.54 -1.13 9.33
C ILE A 101 5.51 0.04 9.37
N LEU A 102 6.57 -0.09 10.19
CA LEU A 102 7.68 0.85 10.22
C LEU A 102 8.91 0.16 9.61
N PRO A 103 9.25 0.39 8.33
CA PRO A 103 10.46 -0.18 7.78
C PRO A 103 11.69 0.49 8.41
N LYS A 104 12.73 -0.31 8.66
CA LYS A 104 14.03 0.16 9.10
C LYS A 104 15.04 -0.02 7.97
N PHE A 105 15.96 0.93 7.84
CA PHE A 105 16.98 0.90 6.80
C PHE A 105 18.35 1.20 7.40
N ILE A 106 19.33 0.37 7.07
CA ILE A 106 20.74 0.58 7.41
C ILE A 106 21.61 0.53 6.18
N LYS A 107 22.76 1.18 6.27
CA LYS A 107 23.77 1.15 5.22
C LYS A 107 24.86 0.15 5.59
N GLN A 108 24.99 -0.93 4.82
CA GLN A 108 26.05 -1.94 4.95
C GLN A 108 26.81 -2.02 3.62
N ASP A 109 28.15 -1.95 3.68
CA ASP A 109 29.02 -1.99 2.49
C ASP A 109 28.61 -1.01 1.37
N GLY A 110 28.15 0.17 1.77
CA GLY A 110 27.70 1.22 0.84
C GLY A 110 26.29 1.02 0.27
N LYS A 111 25.62 -0.10 0.56
CA LYS A 111 24.26 -0.43 0.09
C LYS A 111 23.24 -0.23 1.21
N TRP A 112 22.05 0.23 0.84
CA TRP A 112 20.91 0.28 1.75
C TRP A 112 20.25 -1.09 1.84
N ILE A 113 20.05 -1.56 3.06
CA ILE A 113 19.34 -2.80 3.38
C ILE A 113 18.11 -2.40 4.19
N GLY A 114 16.94 -2.82 3.73
CA GLY A 114 15.65 -2.59 4.39
C GLY A 114 15.21 -3.82 5.16
N PHE A 115 14.57 -3.59 6.30
CA PHE A 115 13.97 -4.60 7.16
C PHE A 115 12.52 -4.21 7.46
N PHE A 116 11.61 -5.16 7.33
CA PHE A 116 10.21 -5.02 7.69
C PHE A 116 9.91 -5.71 9.04
N PRO A 117 8.89 -5.25 9.78
CA PRO A 117 8.48 -5.92 11.03
C PRO A 117 8.23 -7.41 10.82
N GLY A 118 8.82 -8.23 11.69
CA GLY A 118 8.73 -9.69 11.64
C GLY A 118 9.81 -10.39 10.79
N GLU A 119 10.63 -9.65 10.04
CA GLU A 119 11.79 -10.21 9.36
C GLU A 119 12.96 -10.44 10.33
N GLU A 120 13.78 -11.47 10.05
CA GLU A 120 14.99 -11.73 10.81
C GLU A 120 15.93 -10.51 10.76
N GLY A 121 16.41 -10.09 11.93
CA GLY A 121 17.29 -8.92 12.06
C GLY A 121 16.56 -7.59 12.26
N TYR A 122 15.24 -7.50 12.05
CA TYR A 122 14.48 -6.25 12.20
C TYR A 122 14.62 -5.62 13.61
N GLU A 123 14.62 -6.43 14.67
CA GLU A 123 14.74 -5.92 16.06
C GLU A 123 16.17 -5.47 16.41
N ASN A 124 17.17 -5.90 15.64
CA ASN A 124 18.58 -5.59 15.89
C ASN A 124 19.07 -4.36 15.12
N VAL A 125 18.16 -3.71 14.39
CA VAL A 125 18.37 -2.49 13.59
C VAL A 125 17.67 -1.32 14.27
#